data_AF-A0A3D5UYE5-F1
#
_entry.id   AF-A0A3D5UYE5-F1
#
_cell.length_a   1.000
_cell.length_b   1.000
_cell.length_c   1.000
_cell.angle_alpha   90.00
_cell.angle_beta   90.00
_cell.angle_gamma   90.00
#
_symmetry.space_group_name_H-M   'P 1'
#
loop_
_entity.id
_entity.type
_entity.pdbx_description
1 polymer ?
#
loop_
_entity_poly.entity_id
_entity_poly.type
_entity_poly.pdbx_seq_one_letter_code
_entity_poly.pdbx_strand_id
1 'polypeptide(L)'
;WSPSSRLKALPYLDNLLAKEEAREKGADDALLLDTNGNIACTSAANIFLWEGDRLVTPSTNCGILPGITRAALFELAPEIGIELREEEIAPAQLARISGAFVTNSLVGIVPVTNIDGRDIPAHPMTARLAAAYELLLDAAEEED
;
A
#
# COMPACT_ATOMS: atom_id res chain seq x y z
N TRP A 1 -17.14 3.87 3.53
CA TRP A 1 -16.28 3.17 4.51
C TRP A 1 -16.86 3.31 5.91
N SER A 2 -16.44 2.47 6.87
CA SER A 2 -16.86 2.56 8.29
C SER A 2 -16.10 3.67 9.04
N PRO A 3 -16.73 4.46 9.94
CA PRO A 3 -16.03 5.46 10.75
C PRO A 3 -14.81 4.96 11.53
N SER A 4 -14.79 3.67 11.91
CA SER A 4 -13.69 3.06 12.65
C SER A 4 -12.47 2.71 11.78
N SER A 5 -12.59 2.71 10.46
CA SER A 5 -11.54 2.27 9.52
C SER A 5 -10.23 3.07 9.59
N ARG A 6 -10.30 4.32 10.06
CA ARG A 6 -9.14 5.19 10.27
C ARG A 6 -8.50 5.05 11.66
N LEU A 7 -9.07 4.22 12.52
CA LEU A 7 -8.58 3.99 13.87
C LEU A 7 -7.88 2.64 13.91
N LYS A 8 -6.70 2.58 14.54
CA LYS A 8 -6.05 1.31 14.86
C LYS A 8 -6.77 0.67 16.06
N ALA A 9 -7.94 0.08 15.79
CA ALA A 9 -8.86 -0.46 16.80
C ALA A 9 -9.15 -1.95 16.57
N LEU A 10 -9.75 -2.60 17.58
CA LEU A 10 -10.11 -4.03 17.54
C LEU A 10 -11.20 -4.45 16.54
N PRO A 11 -12.14 -3.58 16.09
CA PRO A 11 -13.09 -3.94 15.03
C PRO A 11 -12.37 -4.15 13.69
N TYR A 12 -11.84 -5.36 13.50
CA TYR A 12 -11.00 -5.79 12.37
C TYR A 12 -11.61 -6.99 11.64
N LEU A 13 -12.90 -7.24 11.86
CA LEU A 13 -13.59 -8.42 11.36
C LEU A 13 -13.64 -8.44 9.83
N ASP A 14 -13.94 -7.29 9.20
CA ASP A 14 -13.99 -7.18 7.74
C ASP A 14 -12.64 -7.54 7.11
N ASN A 15 -11.55 -7.01 7.68
CA ASN A 15 -10.18 -7.30 7.26
C ASN A 15 -9.82 -8.79 7.46
N LEU A 16 -10.23 -9.37 8.60
CA LEU A 16 -9.98 -10.79 8.89
C LEU A 16 -10.72 -11.71 7.91
N LEU A 17 -11.99 -11.43 7.64
CA LEU A 17 -12.81 -12.18 6.68
C LEU A 17 -12.24 -12.06 5.26
N ALA A 18 -11.86 -10.85 4.85
CA ALA A 18 -11.22 -10.64 3.55
C ALA A 18 -9.90 -11.43 3.43
N LYS A 19 -9.07 -11.43 4.48
CA LYS A 19 -7.81 -12.18 4.50
C LYS A 19 -8.04 -13.69 4.42
N GLU A 20 -9.06 -14.20 5.09
CA GLU A 20 -9.43 -15.61 5.01
C GLU A 20 -9.88 -15.98 3.59
N GLU A 21 -10.73 -15.16 2.97
CA GLU A 21 -11.17 -15.37 1.58
C GLU A 21 -9.99 -15.36 0.58
N ALA A 22 -9.04 -14.44 0.75
CA ALA A 22 -7.82 -14.40 -0.06
C ALA A 22 -6.98 -15.67 0.12
N ARG A 23 -6.83 -16.14 1.37
CA ARG A 23 -6.11 -17.37 1.69
C ARG A 23 -6.75 -18.60 1.04
N GLU A 24 -8.08 -18.70 1.07
CA GLU A 24 -8.82 -19.78 0.41
C GLU A 24 -8.61 -19.79 -1.12
N LYS A 25 -8.34 -18.63 -1.72
CA LYS A 25 -7.98 -18.49 -3.14
C LYS A 25 -6.47 -18.62 -3.41
N GLY A 26 -5.66 -18.89 -2.39
CA GLY A 26 -4.21 -19.07 -2.51
C GLY A 26 -3.40 -17.78 -2.59
N ALA A 27 -3.95 -16.64 -2.15
CA ALA A 27 -3.25 -15.37 -2.07
C ALA A 27 -2.75 -15.08 -0.63
N ASP A 28 -1.71 -14.25 -0.51
CA ASP A 28 -1.08 -13.89 0.77
C ASP A 28 -1.89 -12.85 1.56
N ASP A 29 -2.60 -11.97 0.85
CA ASP A 29 -3.40 -10.87 1.40
C ASP A 29 -4.58 -10.54 0.47
N ALA A 30 -5.55 -9.81 0.98
CA ALA A 30 -6.73 -9.37 0.26
C ALA A 30 -6.61 -7.90 -0.14
N LEU A 31 -7.00 -7.55 -1.36
CA LEU A 31 -7.19 -6.16 -1.78
C LEU A 31 -8.62 -5.71 -1.43
N LEU A 32 -8.75 -4.68 -0.60
CA LEU A 32 -10.05 -4.16 -0.17
C LEU A 32 -10.43 -2.93 -0.98
N LEU A 33 -11.74 -2.84 -1.27
CA LEU A 33 -12.35 -1.67 -1.89
C LEU A 33 -13.11 -0.84 -0.86
N ASP A 34 -13.19 0.46 -1.09
CA ASP A 34 -14.11 1.33 -0.37
C ASP A 34 -15.57 1.13 -0.84
N THR A 35 -16.49 1.85 -0.22
CA THR A 35 -17.92 1.75 -0.54
C THR A 35 -18.31 2.34 -1.90
N ASN A 36 -17.40 3.07 -2.55
CA ASN A 36 -17.58 3.59 -3.90
C ASN A 36 -16.98 2.64 -4.95
N GLY A 37 -16.35 1.54 -4.53
CA GLY A 37 -15.70 0.56 -5.39
C GLY A 37 -14.27 0.95 -5.79
N ASN A 38 -13.67 1.96 -5.14
CA ASN A 38 -12.27 2.30 -5.36
C ASN A 38 -11.36 1.44 -4.49
N ILE A 39 -10.13 1.21 -4.92
CA ILE A 39 -9.10 0.53 -4.13
C ILE A 39 -8.83 1.35 -2.87
N ALA A 40 -8.83 0.69 -1.73
CA ALA A 40 -8.57 1.30 -0.43
C ALA A 40 -7.21 0.85 0.14
N CYS A 41 -7.10 -0.40 0.56
CA CYS A 41 -5.90 -0.93 1.20
C CYS A 41 -5.89 -2.46 1.07
N THR A 42 -4.91 -3.13 1.68
CA THR A 42 -5.01 -4.58 1.91
C THR A 42 -5.59 -4.89 3.29
N SER A 43 -5.70 -6.18 3.64
CA SER A 43 -6.25 -6.55 4.94
C SER A 43 -5.41 -5.96 6.08
N ALA A 44 -4.09 -5.77 5.89
CA ALA A 44 -3.18 -5.31 6.93
C ALA A 44 -2.10 -4.30 6.50
N ALA A 45 -2.21 -3.72 5.30
CA ALA A 45 -1.22 -2.77 4.78
C ALA A 45 -1.84 -1.70 3.86
N ASN A 46 -1.17 -0.56 3.73
CA ASN A 46 -1.48 0.40 2.66
C ASN A 46 -0.93 -0.12 1.32
N ILE A 47 -1.55 0.25 0.20
CA ILE A 47 -1.09 -0.14 -1.15
C ILE A 47 -0.63 1.09 -1.94
N PHE A 48 0.40 0.89 -2.76
CA PHE A 48 0.95 1.86 -3.69
C PHE A 48 1.10 1.23 -5.08
N LEU A 49 0.80 2.01 -6.11
CA LEU A 49 0.81 1.57 -7.50
C LEU A 49 1.71 2.50 -8.33
N TRP A 50 2.54 1.92 -9.18
CA TRP A 50 3.32 2.65 -10.17
C TRP A 50 2.49 2.86 -11.43
N GLU A 51 2.34 4.11 -11.86
CA GLU A 51 1.73 4.47 -13.15
C GLU A 51 2.78 5.12 -14.04
N GLY A 52 3.53 4.30 -14.79
CA GLY A 52 4.79 4.75 -15.40
C GLY A 52 5.79 5.08 -14.29
N ASP A 53 6.29 6.33 -14.28
CA ASP A 53 7.30 6.79 -13.32
C ASP A 53 6.72 7.49 -12.07
N ARG A 54 5.40 7.70 -12.01
CA ARG A 54 4.74 8.27 -10.83
C ARG A 54 4.21 7.16 -9.91
N LEU A 55 4.16 7.47 -8.63
CA LEU A 55 3.62 6.61 -7.59
C LEU A 55 2.28 7.17 -7.10
N VAL A 56 1.27 6.32 -7.01
CA VAL A 56 -0.04 6.69 -6.47
C VAL A 56 -0.44 5.76 -5.35
N THR A 57 -1.15 6.28 -4.35
CA THR A 57 -1.74 5.51 -3.25
C THR A 57 -3.17 5.99 -3.00
N PRO A 58 -4.08 5.11 -2.54
CA PRO A 58 -5.41 5.54 -2.16
C PRO A 58 -5.40 6.70 -1.18
N SER A 59 -6.29 7.68 -1.41
CA SER A 59 -6.51 8.80 -0.50
C SER A 59 -7.03 8.32 0.86
N THR A 60 -6.70 9.05 1.94
CA THR A 60 -7.29 8.81 3.26
C THR A 60 -8.82 8.94 3.27
N ASN A 61 -9.39 9.65 2.29
CA ASN A 61 -10.83 9.75 2.05
C ASN A 61 -11.47 8.43 1.60
N CYS A 62 -10.69 7.43 1.16
CA CYS A 62 -11.18 6.07 0.91
C CYS A 62 -11.43 5.27 2.20
N GLY A 63 -11.19 5.87 3.37
CA GLY A 63 -11.40 5.22 4.68
C GLY A 63 -10.30 4.23 5.01
N ILE A 64 -9.06 4.58 4.69
CA ILE A 64 -7.88 3.77 4.98
C ILE A 64 -7.22 4.24 6.27
N LEU A 65 -6.51 3.34 6.93
CA LEU A 65 -5.63 3.73 8.03
C LEU A 65 -4.47 4.58 7.46
N PRO A 66 -4.22 5.80 7.98
CA PRO A 66 -3.05 6.59 7.60
C PRO A 66 -1.79 6.00 8.26
N GLY A 67 -1.22 4.95 7.66
CA GLY A 67 -0.07 4.22 8.21
C GLY A 67 1.17 5.11 8.37
N ILE A 68 1.99 4.83 9.39
CA ILE A 68 3.22 5.58 9.65
C ILE A 68 4.27 5.39 8.56
N THR A 69 4.44 4.17 8.04
CA THR A 69 5.33 3.91 6.89
C THR A 69 4.85 4.66 5.66
N ARG A 70 3.54 4.68 5.40
CA ARG A 70 2.95 5.50 4.34
C ARG A 70 3.32 6.97 4.51
N ALA A 71 3.20 7.53 5.71
CA ALA A 71 3.56 8.91 5.99
C ALA A 71 5.05 9.18 5.71
N ALA A 72 5.94 8.30 6.17
CA ALA A 72 7.38 8.40 5.87
C ALA A 72 7.66 8.36 4.36
N LEU A 73 6.93 7.56 3.58
CA LEU A 73 7.09 7.55 2.12
C LEU A 73 6.65 8.86 1.44
N PHE A 74 5.68 9.59 1.99
CA PHE A 74 5.32 10.92 1.47
C PHE A 74 6.43 11.95 1.65
N GLU A 75 7.25 11.79 2.69
CA GLU A 75 8.41 12.65 2.94
C GLU A 75 9.62 12.20 2.11
N LEU A 76 9.88 10.89 2.07
CA LEU A 76 11.06 10.30 1.42
C LEU A 76 10.98 10.28 -0.11
N ALA A 77 9.82 9.96 -0.69
CA ALA A 77 9.72 9.77 -2.14
C ALA A 77 10.16 11.00 -2.96
N PRO A 78 9.73 12.24 -2.62
CA PRO A 78 10.19 13.45 -3.32
C PRO A 78 11.71 13.67 -3.24
N GLU A 79 12.36 13.32 -2.13
CA GLU A 79 13.81 13.51 -1.95
C GLU A 79 14.64 12.68 -2.93
N ILE A 80 14.10 11.53 -3.34
CA ILE A 80 14.73 10.65 -4.34
C ILE A 80 14.12 10.80 -5.74
N GLY A 81 13.35 11.86 -5.98
CA GLY A 81 12.82 12.23 -7.28
C GLY A 81 11.59 11.44 -7.72
N ILE A 82 10.87 10.82 -6.78
CA ILE A 82 9.61 10.12 -7.06
C ILE A 82 8.44 11.05 -6.76
N GLU A 83 7.59 11.26 -7.77
CA GLU A 83 6.30 11.92 -7.57
C GLU A 83 5.32 10.93 -6.91
N LEU A 84 4.92 11.22 -5.67
CA LEU A 84 3.93 10.44 -4.93
C LEU A 84 2.66 11.26 -4.70
N ARG A 85 1.49 10.72 -5.10
CA ARG A 85 0.18 11.36 -4.93
C ARG A 85 -0.85 10.47 -4.25
N GLU A 86 -1.77 11.12 -3.53
CA GLU A 86 -3.00 10.51 -3.04
C GLU A 86 -4.10 10.66 -4.09
N GLU A 87 -4.74 9.55 -4.49
CA GLU A 87 -5.81 9.55 -5.50
C GLU A 87 -6.93 8.58 -5.13
N GLU A 88 -8.11 8.77 -5.72
CA GLU A 88 -9.14 7.72 -5.77
C GLU A 88 -8.81 6.78 -6.93
N ILE A 89 -8.55 5.51 -6.63
CA ILE A 89 -8.03 4.57 -7.61
C ILE A 89 -9.10 3.53 -7.96
N ALA A 90 -9.56 3.53 -9.20
CA ALA A 90 -10.49 2.51 -9.67
C ALA A 90 -9.76 1.18 -9.92
N PRO A 91 -10.37 0.00 -9.64
CA PRO A 91 -9.77 -1.31 -9.93
C PRO A 91 -9.33 -1.49 -11.39
N ALA A 92 -10.02 -0.84 -12.33
CA ALA A 92 -9.66 -0.85 -13.74
C ALA A 92 -8.26 -0.25 -14.03
N GLN A 93 -7.70 0.60 -13.15
CA GLN A 93 -6.35 1.14 -13.28
C GLN A 93 -5.27 0.08 -13.11
N LEU A 94 -5.53 -1.01 -12.38
CA LEU A 94 -4.64 -2.17 -12.28
C LEU A 94 -4.27 -2.72 -13.67
N ALA A 95 -5.11 -2.46 -14.68
CA ALA A 95 -4.85 -2.81 -16.07
C ALA A 95 -3.55 -2.21 -16.65
N ARG A 96 -3.07 -1.09 -16.09
CA ARG A 96 -2.05 -0.22 -16.69
C ARG A 96 -0.86 0.06 -15.79
N ILE A 97 -0.85 -0.52 -14.58
CA ILE A 97 0.23 -0.27 -13.62
C ILE A 97 1.55 -0.91 -14.08
N SER A 98 2.64 -0.23 -13.76
CA SER A 98 4.03 -0.66 -14.02
C SER A 98 4.66 -1.35 -12.80
N GLY A 99 3.89 -1.50 -11.73
CA GLY A 99 4.23 -2.25 -10.52
C GLY A 99 3.33 -1.86 -9.35
N ALA A 100 3.42 -2.62 -8.26
CA ALA A 100 2.74 -2.31 -7.02
C ALA A 100 3.54 -2.83 -5.83
N PHE A 101 3.29 -2.23 -4.67
CA PHE A 101 3.80 -2.72 -3.40
C PHE A 101 2.83 -2.37 -2.28
N VAL A 102 2.97 -3.07 -1.16
CA VAL A 102 2.23 -2.79 0.08
C VAL A 102 3.18 -2.37 1.18
N THR A 103 2.66 -1.62 2.16
CA THR A 103 3.46 -1.16 3.29
C THR A 103 2.74 -1.27 4.62
N ASN A 104 3.46 -1.71 5.65
CA ASN A 104 3.11 -1.45 7.03
C ASN A 104 4.37 -1.34 7.89
N SER A 105 4.20 -1.01 9.17
CA SER A 105 5.31 -0.79 10.10
C SER A 105 6.07 -2.06 10.50
N LEU A 106 5.58 -3.25 10.16
CA LEU A 106 6.21 -4.53 10.54
C LEU A 106 7.04 -5.12 9.41
N VAL A 107 6.61 -4.95 8.16
CA VAL A 107 7.26 -5.56 6.99
C VAL A 107 7.88 -4.54 6.04
N GLY A 108 7.78 -3.24 6.34
CA GLY A 108 8.33 -2.18 5.49
C GLY A 108 7.63 -2.13 4.13
N ILE A 109 8.41 -2.16 3.05
CA ILE A 109 7.93 -2.17 1.66
C ILE A 109 8.00 -3.58 1.08
N VAL A 110 6.85 -4.14 0.70
CA VAL A 110 6.77 -5.48 0.11
C VAL A 110 6.20 -5.40 -1.32
N PRO A 111 6.96 -5.79 -2.35
CA PRO A 111 6.46 -5.81 -3.73
C PRO A 111 5.26 -6.75 -3.89
N VAL A 112 4.26 -6.33 -4.65
CA VAL A 112 3.14 -7.16 -5.07
C VAL A 112 3.47 -7.76 -6.43
N THR A 113 3.40 -9.09 -6.54
CA THR A 113 3.77 -9.82 -7.76
C THR A 113 2.56 -10.32 -8.55
N ASN A 114 1.40 -10.48 -7.91
CA ASN A 114 0.17 -10.91 -8.55
C ASN A 114 -1.05 -10.31 -7.85
N ILE A 115 -2.07 -9.92 -8.62
CA ILE A 115 -3.39 -9.50 -8.10
C ILE A 115 -4.44 -10.23 -8.92
N ASP A 116 -5.28 -11.05 -8.28
CA ASP A 116 -6.38 -11.79 -8.90
C ASP A 116 -5.99 -12.55 -10.19
N GLY A 117 -4.84 -13.22 -10.17
CA GLY A 117 -4.33 -14.01 -11.29
C GLY A 117 -3.61 -13.19 -12.37
N ARG A 118 -3.49 -11.87 -12.18
CA ARG A 118 -2.72 -10.99 -13.06
C ARG A 118 -1.34 -10.71 -12.47
N ASP A 119 -0.31 -11.03 -13.24
CA ASP A 119 1.06 -10.70 -12.87
C ASP A 119 1.28 -9.19 -12.87
N ILE A 120 1.93 -8.72 -11.80
CA ILE A 120 2.30 -7.33 -11.60
C ILE A 120 3.80 -7.18 -11.88
N PRO A 121 4.20 -6.26 -12.78
CA PRO A 121 5.62 -6.05 -13.07
C PRO A 121 6.39 -5.56 -11.84
N ALA A 122 7.65 -5.92 -11.73
CA ALA A 122 8.54 -5.36 -10.73
C ALA A 122 9.07 -3.99 -11.20
N HIS A 123 8.62 -2.91 -10.56
CA HIS A 123 9.13 -1.58 -10.87
C HIS A 123 10.51 -1.34 -10.22
N PRO A 124 11.55 -0.92 -10.97
CA PRO A 124 12.90 -0.76 -10.42
C PRO A 124 12.99 0.23 -9.24
N MET A 125 12.16 1.28 -9.25
CA MET A 125 12.16 2.27 -8.17
C MET A 125 11.59 1.73 -6.86
N THR A 126 10.85 0.62 -6.85
CA THR A 126 10.38 -0.01 -5.60
C THR A 126 11.58 -0.42 -4.74
N ALA A 127 12.58 -1.06 -5.33
CA ALA A 127 13.78 -1.49 -4.60
C ALA A 127 14.61 -0.28 -4.10
N ARG A 128 14.69 0.78 -4.92
CA ARG A 128 15.37 2.02 -4.53
C ARG A 128 14.67 2.71 -3.35
N LEU A 129 13.34 2.81 -3.39
CA LEU A 129 12.54 3.39 -2.32
C LEU A 129 12.64 2.55 -1.03
N ALA A 130 12.62 1.22 -1.14
CA ALA A 130 12.82 0.33 0.00
C ALA A 130 14.19 0.54 0.64
N ALA A 131 15.28 0.57 -0.15
CA ALA A 131 16.61 0.83 0.39
C ALA A 131 16.74 2.20 1.06
N ALA A 132 16.11 3.24 0.49
CA ALA A 132 16.10 4.57 1.09
C ALA A 132 15.31 4.59 2.42
N TYR A 133 14.22 3.81 2.51
CA TYR A 133 13.42 3.70 3.73
C TYR A 133 14.18 2.95 4.84
N GLU A 134 14.91 1.88 4.53
CA GLU A 134 15.75 1.19 5.52
C GLU A 134 16.83 2.13 6.08
N LEU A 135 17.49 2.91 5.22
CA LEU A 135 18.47 3.91 5.68
C LEU A 135 17.87 4.99 6.60
N LEU A 136 16.62 5.37 6.35
CA LEU A 136 15.88 6.29 7.23
C LEU A 136 15.66 5.68 8.62
N LEU A 137 15.34 4.39 8.68
CA LEU A 137 15.17 3.67 9.95
C LEU A 137 16.48 3.55 10.71
N ASP A 138 17.57 3.17 10.04
CA ASP A 138 18.89 3.07 10.64
C ASP A 138 19.33 4.41 11.25
N ALA A 139 19.10 5.52 10.54
CA ALA A 139 19.44 6.85 11.03
C ALA A 139 18.61 7.27 12.26
N ALA A 140 17.34 6.86 12.34
CA ALA A 140 16.50 7.14 13.49
C ALA A 140 16.91 6.33 14.73
N GLU A 141 17.41 5.11 14.56
CA GLU A 141 17.92 4.28 15.66
C GLU A 141 19.24 4.80 16.26
N GLU A 142 20.07 5.52 15.48
CA GLU A 142 21.31 6.13 15.97
C GLU A 142 21.08 7.40 16.81
N GLU A 143 19.90 8.01 16.72
CA GLU A 143 19.53 9.24 17.46
C GLU A 143 18.89 8.96 18.84
N ASP A 144 18.46 7.71 19.11
CA ASP A 144 17.83 7.25 20.36
C ASP A 144 18.83 6.64 21.38
#